data_AF-A0A4R6DI06-F1
#
_entry.id   AF-A0A4R6DI06-F1
#
_cell.length_a   1.000
_cell.length_b   1.000
_cell.length_c   1.000
_cell.angle_alpha   90.00
_cell.angle_beta   90.00
_cell.angle_gamma   90.00
#
_symmetry.space_group_name_H-M   'P 1'
#
loop_
_entity.id
_entity.type
_entity.pdbx_description
1 polymer ?
#
loop_
_entity_poly.entity_id
_entity_poly.type
_entity_poly.pdbx_seq_one_letter_code
_entity_poly.pdbx_strand_id
1 'polypeptide(L)'
;MTNVVCLLDPHILVPLTLEGIPDDEEFWQRVVNVAASGTFSIGHESFYWVVDQLQERGYPDRRIDFGPPEFRRECQTAVEKILTRVSRGSDEIAEASLSPAYLGAEDAALSIVIDATQHSSTVAALMSDTRHWVDQEPLLAIGDLEIELLFDPLAEPKILSSRAAKVAFEGRQLHVVGGELTESLGRALDVELGIPTPSVHWIVSEKAKPARDLDKRWGSLDPAKDIAVCITGRVPHAVWEQADKAADKCGVKMIECHSQGQLVDALRGWATQA
;
A
#
# COMPACT_ATOMS: atom_id res chain seq x y z
N MET A 1 0.39 11.84 12.59
CA MET A 1 0.38 10.75 11.59
C MET A 1 0.86 11.34 10.30
N THR A 2 1.98 10.88 9.76
CA THR A 2 2.48 11.32 8.46
C THR A 2 1.59 10.67 7.41
N ASN A 3 0.85 11.46 6.63
CA ASN A 3 0.01 10.94 5.55
C ASN A 3 0.93 10.32 4.51
N VAL A 4 0.77 9.02 4.28
CA VAL A 4 1.58 8.29 3.31
C VAL A 4 0.93 8.46 1.93
N VAL A 5 1.75 8.67 0.89
CA VAL A 5 1.30 9.10 -0.44
C VAL A 5 1.55 7.98 -1.46
N CYS A 6 0.52 7.68 -2.27
CA CYS A 6 0.66 6.94 -3.52
C CYS A 6 0.59 7.95 -4.67
N LEU A 7 1.70 8.15 -5.38
CA LEU A 7 1.74 9.08 -6.51
C LEU A 7 1.15 8.43 -7.76
N LEU A 8 0.65 9.25 -8.67
CA LEU A 8 0.15 8.82 -9.97
C LEU A 8 1.18 9.14 -11.06
N ASP A 9 1.50 8.16 -11.90
CA ASP A 9 2.24 8.39 -13.13
C ASP A 9 1.42 9.33 -14.05
N PRO A 10 1.95 10.49 -14.46
CA PRO A 10 1.23 11.43 -15.32
C PRO A 10 0.82 10.85 -16.69
N HIS A 11 1.53 9.84 -17.23
CA HIS A 11 1.13 9.20 -18.48
C HIS A 11 -0.14 8.33 -18.36
N ILE A 12 -0.63 8.07 -17.15
CA ILE A 12 -1.98 7.51 -16.98
C ILE A 12 -3.04 8.49 -17.50
N LEU A 13 -2.80 9.80 -17.40
CA LEU A 13 -3.72 10.82 -17.90
C LEU A 13 -3.39 11.27 -19.32
N VAL A 14 -2.13 11.15 -19.72
CA VAL A 14 -1.65 11.54 -21.05
C VAL A 14 -1.03 10.31 -21.75
N PRO A 15 -1.70 9.75 -22.75
CA PRO A 15 -1.23 8.56 -23.43
C PRO A 15 0.04 8.84 -24.25
N LEU A 16 0.90 7.83 -24.38
CA LEU A 16 2.22 7.92 -25.04
C LEU A 16 2.17 8.40 -26.50
N THR A 17 1.02 8.25 -27.17
CA THR A 17 0.85 8.67 -28.56
C THR A 17 0.42 10.14 -28.62
N LEU A 18 1.17 10.94 -29.37
CA LEU A 18 0.86 12.34 -29.69
C LEU A 18 -0.36 12.49 -30.63
N GLU A 19 -0.89 11.39 -31.18
CA GLU A 19 -2.04 11.40 -32.08
C GLU A 19 -3.36 11.45 -31.29
N GLY A 20 -3.82 12.66 -31.00
CA GLY A 20 -5.15 12.90 -30.44
C GLY A 20 -5.37 12.28 -29.06
N ILE A 21 -6.62 12.34 -28.61
CA ILE A 21 -7.06 11.64 -27.40
C ILE A 21 -7.45 10.23 -27.82
N PRO A 22 -6.92 9.17 -27.19
CA PRO A 22 -7.24 7.82 -27.58
C PRO A 22 -8.74 7.60 -27.48
N ASP A 23 -9.29 6.96 -28.50
CA ASP A 23 -10.61 6.33 -28.43
C ASP A 23 -10.53 4.92 -27.84
N ASP A 24 -9.40 4.60 -27.20
CA ASP A 24 -9.11 3.30 -26.60
C ASP A 24 -9.86 3.15 -25.26
N GLU A 25 -10.86 2.28 -25.28
CA GLU A 25 -11.66 1.92 -24.11
C GLU A 25 -10.81 1.41 -22.94
N GLU A 26 -9.73 0.68 -23.21
CA GLU A 26 -8.87 0.12 -22.15
C GLU A 26 -8.12 1.22 -21.39
N PHE A 27 -7.61 2.22 -22.11
CA PHE A 27 -6.99 3.40 -21.51
C PHE A 27 -7.97 4.15 -20.60
N TRP A 28 -9.19 4.40 -21.10
CA TRP A 28 -10.17 5.19 -20.35
C TRP A 28 -10.76 4.47 -19.15
N GLN A 29 -11.02 3.17 -19.27
CA GLN A 29 -11.46 2.35 -18.15
C GLN A 29 -10.42 2.38 -17.01
N ARG A 30 -9.14 2.42 -17.34
CA ARG A 30 -8.06 2.56 -16.36
C ARG A 30 -8.11 3.91 -15.66
N VAL A 31 -8.26 5.01 -16.38
CA VAL A 31 -8.41 6.36 -15.79
C VAL A 31 -9.60 6.39 -14.82
N VAL A 32 -10.73 5.80 -15.21
CA VAL A 32 -11.92 5.68 -14.35
C VAL A 32 -11.62 4.84 -13.10
N ASN A 33 -10.93 3.70 -13.24
CA ASN A 33 -10.58 2.83 -12.12
C ASN A 33 -9.61 3.51 -11.13
N VAL A 34 -8.61 4.24 -11.65
CA VAL A 34 -7.70 5.07 -10.83
C VAL A 34 -8.52 6.10 -10.06
N ALA A 35 -9.38 6.85 -10.74
CA ALA A 35 -10.23 7.83 -10.09
C ALA A 35 -11.13 7.20 -9.01
N ALA A 36 -11.61 5.97 -9.22
CA ALA A 36 -12.43 5.23 -8.28
C ALA A 36 -11.66 4.76 -7.03
N SER A 37 -10.40 4.33 -7.16
CA SER A 37 -9.60 3.81 -6.04
C SER A 37 -9.48 4.80 -4.89
N GLY A 38 -9.30 6.08 -5.23
CA GLY A 38 -9.26 7.15 -4.26
C GLY A 38 -8.03 7.12 -3.32
N THR A 39 -7.06 6.25 -3.57
CA THR A 39 -5.83 6.08 -2.77
C THR A 39 -4.63 6.85 -3.32
N PHE A 40 -4.77 7.46 -4.50
CA PHE A 40 -3.69 8.19 -5.18
C PHE A 40 -3.74 9.71 -4.90
N SER A 41 -2.60 10.35 -5.18
CA SER A 41 -2.43 11.78 -5.39
C SER A 41 -1.58 12.01 -6.65
N ILE A 42 -1.77 13.13 -7.33
CA ILE A 42 -0.85 13.57 -8.39
C ILE A 42 0.17 14.53 -7.77
N GLY A 43 1.45 14.33 -8.03
CA GLY A 43 2.48 15.25 -7.55
C GLY A 43 2.39 16.60 -8.27
N HIS A 44 3.06 17.61 -7.71
CA HIS A 44 2.92 18.98 -8.20
C HIS A 44 3.48 19.17 -9.60
N GLU A 45 4.66 18.61 -9.86
CA GLU A 45 5.32 18.70 -11.17
C GLU A 45 4.58 17.84 -12.20
N SER A 46 4.16 16.63 -11.82
CA SER A 46 3.37 15.75 -12.70
C SER A 46 2.03 16.39 -13.07
N PHE A 47 1.41 17.15 -12.15
CA PHE A 47 0.20 17.91 -12.45
C PHE A 47 0.46 18.98 -13.53
N TYR A 48 1.52 19.77 -13.39
CA TYR A 48 1.85 20.80 -14.39
C TYR A 48 2.16 20.19 -15.74
N TRP A 49 2.94 19.11 -15.76
CA TRP A 49 3.22 18.38 -16.99
C TRP A 49 1.94 17.90 -17.68
N VAL A 50 0.99 17.31 -16.94
CA VAL A 50 -0.30 16.88 -17.49
C VAL A 50 -1.09 18.07 -18.03
N VAL A 51 -1.14 19.18 -17.30
CA VAL A 51 -1.87 20.39 -17.74
C VAL A 51 -1.28 20.94 -19.03
N ASP A 52 0.05 21.02 -19.14
CA ASP A 52 0.73 21.51 -20.34
C ASP A 52 0.43 20.61 -21.55
N GLN A 53 0.49 19.28 -21.36
CA GLN A 53 0.12 18.31 -22.40
C GLN A 53 -1.36 18.40 -22.82
N LEU A 54 -2.26 18.73 -21.90
CA LEU A 54 -3.67 18.98 -22.21
C LEU A 54 -3.87 20.34 -22.90
N GLN A 55 -3.07 21.36 -22.55
CA GLN A 55 -3.09 22.68 -23.19
C GLN A 55 -2.68 22.62 -24.65
N GLU A 56 -1.67 21.82 -24.99
CA GLU A 56 -1.30 21.57 -26.39
C GLU A 56 -2.47 20.99 -27.21
N ARG A 57 -3.42 20.32 -26.54
CA ARG A 57 -4.66 19.77 -27.12
C ARG A 57 -5.85 20.74 -27.04
N GLY A 58 -5.63 21.94 -26.51
CA GLY A 58 -6.60 23.03 -26.41
C GLY A 58 -7.34 23.15 -25.09
N TYR A 59 -7.00 22.39 -24.04
CA TYR A 59 -7.57 22.60 -22.71
C TYR A 59 -6.98 23.85 -22.03
N PRO A 60 -7.71 24.60 -21.19
CA PRO A 60 -9.15 24.57 -21.00
C PRO A 60 -9.91 25.44 -22.03
N ASP A 61 -9.19 26.15 -22.92
CA ASP A 61 -9.75 27.16 -23.84
C ASP A 61 -10.73 26.58 -24.87
N ARG A 62 -10.61 25.29 -25.17
CA ARG A 62 -11.49 24.51 -26.04
C ARG A 62 -12.04 23.34 -25.26
N ARG A 63 -13.31 23.02 -25.53
CA ARG A 63 -13.93 21.80 -25.01
C ARG A 63 -13.16 20.59 -25.57
N ILE A 64 -12.52 19.87 -24.67
CA ILE A 64 -11.98 18.54 -24.93
C ILE A 64 -13.06 17.53 -24.54
N ASP A 65 -13.41 16.65 -25.47
CA ASP A 65 -14.23 15.48 -25.16
C ASP A 65 -13.30 14.33 -24.75
N PHE A 66 -13.25 14.02 -23.45
CA PHE A 66 -12.45 12.90 -22.93
C PHE A 66 -13.20 11.58 -23.10
N GLY A 67 -12.55 10.61 -23.75
CA GLY A 67 -13.07 9.25 -23.89
C GLY A 67 -14.10 9.04 -25.01
N PRO A 68 -14.31 7.76 -25.37
CA PRO A 68 -15.37 7.34 -26.26
C PRO A 68 -16.75 7.93 -25.93
N PRO A 69 -17.60 8.16 -26.95
CA PRO A 69 -18.90 8.80 -26.78
C PRO A 69 -19.80 8.16 -25.73
N GLU A 70 -19.72 6.83 -25.55
CA GLU A 70 -20.60 6.04 -24.69
C GLU A 70 -20.37 6.33 -23.20
N PHE A 71 -19.15 6.70 -22.80
CA PHE A 71 -18.75 6.87 -21.39
C PHE A 71 -18.03 8.20 -21.12
N ARG A 72 -18.09 9.14 -22.06
CA ARG A 72 -17.44 10.46 -22.01
C ARG A 72 -17.62 11.22 -20.70
N ARG A 73 -18.82 11.17 -20.12
CA ARG A 73 -19.12 11.85 -18.84
C ARG A 73 -18.34 11.24 -17.68
N GLU A 74 -18.19 9.93 -17.66
CA GLU A 74 -17.46 9.21 -16.61
C GLU A 74 -15.97 9.52 -16.73
N CYS A 75 -15.43 9.54 -17.94
CA CYS A 75 -14.03 9.93 -18.21
C CYS A 75 -13.73 11.38 -17.81
N GLN A 76 -14.59 12.33 -18.20
CA GLN A 76 -14.48 13.72 -17.76
C GLN A 76 -14.44 13.82 -16.24
N THR A 77 -15.38 13.15 -15.55
CA THR A 77 -15.47 13.16 -14.09
C THR A 77 -14.22 12.54 -13.46
N ALA A 78 -13.68 11.47 -14.06
CA ALA A 78 -12.47 10.80 -13.60
C ALA A 78 -11.24 11.71 -13.71
N VAL A 79 -11.03 12.36 -14.85
CA VAL A 79 -9.94 13.33 -15.07
C VAL A 79 -10.03 14.48 -14.08
N GLU A 80 -11.19 15.10 -13.93
CA GLU A 80 -11.39 16.20 -12.96
C GLU A 80 -11.12 15.74 -11.52
N LYS A 81 -11.58 14.55 -11.14
CA LYS A 81 -11.32 13.98 -9.81
C LYS A 81 -9.84 13.73 -9.58
N ILE A 82 -9.10 13.29 -10.59
CA ILE A 82 -7.66 13.08 -10.50
C ILE A 82 -6.93 14.42 -10.37
N LEU A 83 -7.24 15.39 -11.23
CA LEU A 83 -6.59 16.70 -11.25
C LEU A 83 -6.85 17.55 -9.99
N THR A 84 -7.88 17.23 -9.20
CA THR A 84 -8.14 17.91 -7.91
C THR A 84 -7.34 17.34 -6.73
N ARG A 85 -6.61 16.24 -6.92
CA ARG A 85 -5.84 15.54 -5.87
C ARG A 85 -4.35 15.83 -5.92
N VAL A 86 -4.01 17.11 -6.07
CA VAL A 86 -2.63 17.56 -6.14
C VAL A 86 -2.00 17.49 -4.75
N SER A 87 -0.87 16.82 -4.64
CA SER A 87 -0.03 16.77 -3.45
C SER A 87 1.21 17.63 -3.67
N ARG A 88 1.60 18.39 -2.64
CA ARG A 88 2.84 19.18 -2.63
C ARG A 88 3.77 18.60 -1.58
N GLY A 89 5.00 18.30 -1.99
CA GLY A 89 6.04 17.84 -1.07
C GLY A 89 6.88 18.99 -0.52
N SER A 90 8.08 18.67 -0.03
CA SER A 90 9.08 19.67 0.37
C SER A 90 9.65 20.40 -0.85
N ASP A 91 10.39 21.49 -0.62
CA ASP A 91 11.14 22.19 -1.67
C ASP A 91 12.48 21.48 -2.01
N GLU A 92 12.77 20.34 -1.39
CA GLU A 92 13.99 19.59 -1.63
C GLU A 92 13.86 18.77 -2.91
N ILE A 93 14.70 19.10 -3.89
CA ILE A 93 14.80 18.38 -5.16
C ILE A 93 16.16 17.70 -5.20
N ALA A 94 16.16 16.39 -5.40
CA ALA A 94 17.37 15.62 -5.62
C ALA A 94 17.42 15.14 -7.07
N GLU A 95 18.59 15.26 -7.70
CA GLU A 95 18.84 14.59 -8.97
C GLU A 95 18.88 13.07 -8.73
N ALA A 96 18.00 12.35 -9.40
CA ALA A 96 17.92 10.90 -9.31
C ALA A 96 17.48 10.30 -10.64
N SER A 97 17.90 9.06 -10.88
CA SER A 97 17.45 8.25 -12.01
C SER A 97 16.39 7.25 -11.55
N LEU A 98 15.48 6.91 -12.45
CA LEU A 98 14.48 5.85 -12.25
C LEU A 98 15.08 4.49 -12.60
N SER A 99 14.90 3.50 -11.73
CA SER A 99 15.22 2.09 -11.98
C SER A 99 14.09 1.19 -11.47
N PRO A 100 13.37 0.45 -12.33
CA PRO A 100 13.65 0.21 -13.76
C PRO A 100 13.52 1.46 -14.63
N ALA A 101 14.09 1.40 -15.84
CA ALA A 101 14.09 2.55 -16.75
C ALA A 101 12.68 2.88 -17.25
N TYR A 102 12.36 4.16 -17.27
CA TYR A 102 11.10 4.69 -17.75
C TYR A 102 11.10 4.85 -19.27
N LEU A 103 10.01 4.43 -19.93
CA LEU A 103 9.82 4.43 -21.39
C LEU A 103 9.01 5.62 -21.90
N GLY A 104 8.41 6.41 -21.02
CA GLY A 104 7.65 7.61 -21.39
C GLY A 104 8.53 8.80 -21.78
N ALA A 105 7.88 9.95 -22.02
CA ALA A 105 8.57 11.23 -22.24
C ALA A 105 9.54 11.58 -21.09
N GLU A 106 10.70 12.15 -21.45
CA GLU A 106 11.75 12.52 -20.48
C GLU A 106 11.23 13.52 -19.43
N ASP A 107 10.42 14.49 -19.83
CA ASP A 107 9.86 15.50 -18.92
C ASP A 107 8.88 14.89 -17.89
N ALA A 108 8.17 13.82 -18.27
CA ALA A 108 7.31 13.08 -17.34
C ALA A 108 8.15 12.22 -16.38
N ALA A 109 9.24 11.63 -16.86
CA ALA A 109 10.18 10.92 -16.01
C ALA A 109 10.75 11.87 -14.95
N LEU A 110 11.14 13.08 -15.36
CA LEU A 110 11.64 14.12 -14.48
C LEU A 110 10.58 14.56 -13.45
N SER A 111 9.32 14.73 -13.87
CA SER A 111 8.24 15.11 -12.95
C SER A 111 8.02 14.05 -11.87
N ILE A 112 8.06 12.76 -12.23
CA ILE A 112 7.98 11.64 -11.28
C ILE A 112 9.14 11.70 -10.26
N VAL A 113 10.37 11.91 -10.73
CA VAL A 113 11.55 12.01 -9.86
C VAL A 113 11.40 13.18 -8.87
N ILE A 114 11.02 14.36 -9.36
CA ILE A 114 10.86 15.54 -8.50
C ILE A 114 9.76 15.26 -7.46
N ASP A 115 8.58 14.82 -7.90
CA ASP A 115 7.46 14.57 -6.98
C ASP A 115 7.80 13.51 -5.93
N ALA A 116 8.46 12.42 -6.32
CA ALA A 116 8.83 11.37 -5.38
C ALA A 116 9.91 11.82 -4.38
N THR A 117 10.89 12.60 -4.81
CA THR A 117 11.95 13.13 -3.92
C THR A 117 11.39 14.15 -2.93
N GLN A 118 10.54 15.07 -3.38
CA GLN A 118 9.81 16.01 -2.52
C GLN A 118 8.90 15.29 -1.50
N HIS A 119 8.47 14.07 -1.82
CA HIS A 119 7.68 13.23 -0.94
C HIS A 119 8.49 12.13 -0.23
N SER A 120 9.83 12.11 -0.29
CA SER A 120 10.68 10.98 0.13
C SER A 120 10.34 10.34 1.50
N SER A 121 9.93 11.14 2.49
CA SER A 121 9.53 10.64 3.82
C SER A 121 8.11 10.03 3.89
N THR A 122 7.29 10.26 2.87
CA THR A 122 5.86 9.95 2.82
C THR A 122 5.43 9.13 1.62
N VAL A 123 6.13 9.18 0.49
CA VAL A 123 5.77 8.38 -0.68
C VAL A 123 6.05 6.91 -0.39
N ALA A 124 5.11 6.06 -0.80
CA ALA A 124 5.21 4.61 -0.65
C ALA A 124 5.06 3.88 -1.98
N ALA A 125 4.37 4.48 -2.95
CA ALA A 125 4.12 3.85 -4.22
C ALA A 125 3.93 4.87 -5.34
N LEU A 126 4.13 4.39 -6.57
CA LEU A 126 3.76 5.03 -7.81
C LEU A 126 2.79 4.11 -8.57
N MET A 127 1.58 4.60 -8.82
CA MET A 127 0.59 3.94 -9.65
C MET A 127 0.87 4.23 -11.12
N SER A 128 1.07 3.19 -11.93
CA SER A 128 1.55 3.28 -13.31
C SER A 128 0.93 2.23 -14.24
N ASP A 129 1.22 2.33 -15.53
CA ASP A 129 1.01 1.30 -16.54
C ASP A 129 2.29 0.46 -16.76
N THR A 130 2.16 -0.82 -17.11
CA THR A 130 3.29 -1.68 -17.50
C THR A 130 3.97 -1.23 -18.79
N ARG A 131 3.26 -0.50 -19.65
CA ARG A 131 3.78 0.04 -20.92
C ARG A 131 4.84 1.13 -20.73
N HIS A 132 4.94 1.71 -19.54
CA HIS A 132 5.84 2.84 -19.27
C HIS A 132 7.20 2.43 -18.70
N TRP A 133 7.48 1.12 -18.56
CA TRP A 133 8.69 0.63 -17.91
C TRP A 133 9.35 -0.48 -18.74
N VAL A 134 10.69 -0.49 -18.78
CA VAL A 134 11.47 -1.53 -19.44
C VAL A 134 11.23 -2.90 -18.80
N ASP A 135 11.14 -2.93 -17.47
CA ASP A 135 10.89 -4.13 -16.68
C ASP A 135 9.72 -3.89 -15.72
N GLN A 136 8.91 -4.92 -15.48
CA GLN A 136 7.73 -4.86 -14.60
C GLN A 136 8.08 -5.26 -13.17
N GLU A 137 9.21 -4.76 -12.68
CA GLU A 137 9.60 -4.98 -11.30
C GLU A 137 8.62 -4.28 -10.35
N PRO A 138 8.27 -4.89 -9.21
CA PRO A 138 7.31 -4.30 -8.27
C PRO A 138 7.92 -3.16 -7.45
N LEU A 139 9.23 -2.90 -7.58
CA LEU A 139 9.94 -1.85 -6.86
C LEU A 139 10.55 -0.87 -7.86
N LEU A 140 10.48 0.41 -7.52
CA LEU A 140 11.11 1.51 -8.20
C LEU A 140 12.10 2.19 -7.27
N ALA A 141 13.35 2.19 -7.69
CA ALA A 141 14.41 2.98 -7.08
C ALA A 141 14.51 4.36 -7.74
N ILE A 142 14.58 5.39 -6.92
CA ILE A 142 14.73 6.81 -7.28
C ILE A 142 15.88 7.37 -6.43
N GLY A 143 17.12 7.18 -6.88
CA GLY A 143 18.30 7.41 -6.03
C GLY A 143 18.31 6.46 -4.84
N ASP A 144 18.34 6.99 -3.61
CA ASP A 144 18.29 6.20 -2.36
C ASP A 144 16.86 5.87 -1.90
N LEU A 145 15.84 6.37 -2.61
CA LEU A 145 14.43 6.12 -2.30
C LEU A 145 13.95 4.86 -3.02
N GLU A 146 13.27 3.97 -2.30
CA GLU A 146 12.60 2.79 -2.85
C GLU A 146 11.08 2.89 -2.60
N ILE A 147 10.29 2.80 -3.67
CA ILE A 147 8.83 2.82 -3.63
C ILE A 147 8.25 1.67 -4.46
N GLU A 148 7.00 1.31 -4.21
CA GLU A 148 6.33 0.23 -4.94
C GLU A 148 5.77 0.72 -6.28
N LEU A 149 5.94 -0.06 -7.34
CA LEU A 149 5.24 0.15 -8.61
C LEU A 149 3.92 -0.62 -8.62
N LEU A 150 2.81 0.10 -8.75
CA LEU A 150 1.47 -0.48 -8.81
C LEU A 150 0.92 -0.40 -10.22
N PHE A 151 0.74 -1.56 -10.84
CA PHE A 151 0.16 -1.68 -12.18
C PHE A 151 -1.36 -1.93 -12.18
N ASP A 152 -1.90 -2.44 -11.06
CA ASP A 152 -3.34 -2.55 -10.85
C ASP A 152 -3.82 -1.29 -10.11
N PRO A 153 -4.67 -0.45 -10.74
CA PRO A 153 -5.13 0.80 -10.13
C PRO A 153 -6.03 0.60 -8.91
N LEU A 154 -6.53 -0.62 -8.69
CA LEU A 154 -7.33 -0.99 -7.53
C LEU A 154 -6.52 -1.71 -6.44
N ALA A 155 -5.23 -2.00 -6.68
CA ALA A 155 -4.38 -2.62 -5.68
C ALA A 155 -4.04 -1.63 -4.55
N GLU A 156 -4.04 -2.12 -3.31
CA GLU A 156 -3.48 -1.39 -2.19
C GLU A 156 -1.96 -1.58 -2.15
N PRO A 157 -1.17 -0.50 -1.97
CA PRO A 157 0.27 -0.64 -1.83
C PRO A 157 0.65 -1.49 -0.61
N LYS A 158 1.47 -2.51 -0.83
CA LYS A 158 2.06 -3.31 0.24
C LYS A 158 3.01 -2.49 1.11
N ILE A 159 3.75 -1.53 0.54
CA ILE A 159 4.60 -0.64 1.34
C ILE A 159 3.77 0.25 2.26
N LEU A 160 2.59 0.72 1.83
CA LEU A 160 1.66 1.46 2.70
C LEU A 160 1.23 0.62 3.91
N SER A 161 0.75 -0.59 3.62
CA SER A 161 0.26 -1.48 4.66
C SER A 161 1.38 -1.99 5.59
N SER A 162 2.59 -2.18 5.07
CA SER A 162 3.78 -2.52 5.86
C SER A 162 4.31 -1.35 6.69
N ARG A 163 4.32 -0.10 6.20
CA ARG A 163 4.68 1.07 7.02
C ARG A 163 3.65 1.32 8.13
N ALA A 164 2.36 1.26 7.80
CA ALA A 164 1.30 1.35 8.79
C ALA A 164 1.42 0.26 9.85
N ALA A 165 1.69 -0.99 9.43
CA ALA A 165 2.00 -2.08 10.34
C ALA A 165 3.20 -1.78 11.25
N LYS A 166 4.34 -1.33 10.68
CA LYS A 166 5.53 -0.99 11.46
C LYS A 166 5.24 0.04 12.56
N VAL A 167 4.50 1.10 12.23
CA VAL A 167 4.08 2.11 13.21
C VAL A 167 3.11 1.54 14.23
N ALA A 168 2.12 0.75 13.80
CA ALA A 168 1.13 0.14 14.68
C ALA A 168 1.75 -0.87 15.66
N PHE A 169 2.86 -1.50 15.28
CA PHE A 169 3.54 -2.52 16.06
C PHE A 169 4.80 -2.02 16.80
N GLU A 170 5.20 -0.76 16.59
CA GLU A 170 6.39 -0.19 17.23
C GLU A 170 6.28 -0.26 18.77
N GLY A 171 7.25 -0.90 19.41
CA GLY A 171 7.30 -1.05 20.87
C GLY A 171 6.26 -2.02 21.46
N ARG A 172 5.47 -2.71 20.63
CA ARG A 172 4.46 -3.67 21.06
C ARG A 172 5.01 -5.09 21.09
N GLN A 173 4.34 -5.97 21.83
CA GLN A 173 4.66 -7.39 21.97
C GLN A 173 3.56 -8.23 21.32
N LEU A 174 3.97 -9.19 20.51
CA LEU A 174 3.07 -10.09 19.80
C LEU A 174 2.95 -11.41 20.56
N HIS A 175 1.76 -11.74 21.04
CA HIS A 175 1.46 -12.99 21.72
C HIS A 175 0.67 -13.91 20.80
N VAL A 176 1.25 -15.04 20.42
CA VAL A 176 0.64 -15.98 19.46
C VAL A 176 0.37 -17.30 20.13
N VAL A 177 -0.84 -17.84 19.96
CA VAL A 177 -1.18 -19.22 20.33
C VAL A 177 -1.49 -20.05 19.08
N GLY A 178 -0.91 -21.26 19.01
CA GLY A 178 -1.12 -22.20 17.92
C GLY A 178 0.08 -22.34 16.99
N GLY A 179 0.37 -23.57 16.53
CA GLY A 179 1.55 -23.88 15.73
C GLY A 179 2.86 -23.55 16.45
N GLU A 180 3.91 -23.29 15.69
CA GLU A 180 5.27 -22.94 16.17
C GLU A 180 5.91 -21.83 15.32
N LEU A 181 6.76 -21.00 15.95
CA LEU A 181 7.49 -19.96 15.22
C LEU A 181 8.60 -20.59 14.37
N THR A 182 8.53 -20.45 13.05
CA THR A 182 9.61 -20.80 12.13
C THR A 182 10.54 -19.62 11.90
N GLU A 183 11.79 -19.87 11.50
CA GLU A 183 12.74 -18.80 11.16
C GLU A 183 12.23 -17.92 10.01
N SER A 184 11.62 -18.55 8.99
CA SER A 184 11.03 -17.84 7.85
C SER A 184 9.93 -16.88 8.28
N LEU A 185 9.05 -17.30 9.20
CA LEU A 185 7.97 -16.48 9.71
C LEU A 185 8.51 -15.35 10.62
N GLY A 186 9.49 -15.65 11.48
CA GLY A 186 10.16 -14.63 12.29
C GLY A 186 10.78 -13.53 11.43
N ARG A 187 11.44 -13.91 10.32
CA ARG A 187 11.98 -12.95 9.35
C ARG A 187 10.89 -12.13 8.66
N ALA A 188 9.77 -12.76 8.27
CA ALA A 188 8.66 -12.04 7.64
C ALA A 188 8.01 -11.03 8.60
N LEU A 189 7.81 -11.40 9.88
CA LEU A 189 7.29 -10.49 10.91
C LEU A 189 8.19 -9.27 11.12
N ASP A 190 9.52 -9.48 11.13
CA ASP A 190 10.49 -8.41 11.30
C ASP A 190 10.55 -7.49 10.06
N VAL A 191 10.75 -8.07 8.87
CA VAL A 191 10.92 -7.31 7.63
C VAL A 191 9.64 -6.58 7.22
N GLU A 192 8.49 -7.28 7.24
CA GLU A 192 7.24 -6.76 6.69
C GLU A 192 6.43 -5.94 7.70
N LEU A 193 6.50 -6.27 8.99
CA LEU A 193 5.68 -5.63 10.03
C LEU A 193 6.51 -4.90 11.09
N GLY A 194 7.84 -5.01 11.07
CA GLY A 194 8.71 -4.41 12.08
C GLY A 194 8.58 -5.05 13.46
N ILE A 195 8.11 -6.29 13.53
CA ILE A 195 7.98 -7.02 14.80
C ILE A 195 9.23 -7.89 14.97
N PRO A 196 10.19 -7.47 15.80
CA PRO A 196 11.42 -8.23 15.96
C PRO A 196 11.12 -9.54 16.70
N THR A 197 11.74 -10.65 16.27
CA THR A 197 11.54 -12.00 16.86
C THR A 197 11.58 -12.02 18.41
N PRO A 198 12.46 -11.27 19.11
CA PRO A 198 12.46 -11.21 20.58
C PRO A 198 11.17 -10.65 21.20
N SER A 199 10.39 -9.87 20.45
CA SER A 199 9.09 -9.33 20.88
C SER A 199 7.92 -10.26 20.57
N VAL A 200 8.19 -11.49 20.11
CA VAL A 200 7.18 -12.50 19.81
C VAL A 200 7.15 -13.55 20.91
N HIS A 201 6.04 -13.58 21.66
CA HIS A 201 5.76 -14.57 22.69
C HIS A 201 4.87 -15.67 22.12
N TRP A 202 5.49 -16.79 21.74
CA TRP A 202 4.76 -17.93 21.18
C TRP A 202 4.34 -18.93 22.26
N ILE A 203 3.07 -19.34 22.23
CA ILE A 203 2.49 -20.43 22.99
C ILE A 203 2.20 -21.56 22.01
N VAL A 204 3.11 -22.54 21.98
CA VAL A 204 2.98 -23.69 21.08
C VAL A 204 1.72 -24.46 21.44
N SER A 205 0.86 -24.69 20.45
CA SER A 205 -0.32 -25.53 20.59
C SER A 205 -0.63 -26.21 19.27
N GLU A 206 -0.79 -27.53 19.33
CA GLU A 206 -1.14 -28.38 18.20
C GLU A 206 -2.30 -29.29 18.61
N LYS A 207 -2.97 -29.94 17.64
CA LYS A 207 -4.06 -30.89 17.94
C LYS A 207 -3.69 -31.97 18.96
N ALA A 208 -2.42 -32.38 19.01
CA ALA A 208 -1.91 -33.39 19.95
C ALA A 208 -1.23 -32.81 21.20
N LYS A 209 -1.02 -31.49 21.27
CA LYS A 209 -0.29 -30.80 22.35
C LYS A 209 -1.02 -29.52 22.71
N PRO A 210 -1.89 -29.53 23.73
CA PRO A 210 -2.66 -28.35 24.11
C PRO A 210 -1.73 -27.24 24.64
N ALA A 211 -2.12 -25.99 24.41
CA ALA A 211 -1.48 -24.81 24.98
C ALA A 211 -1.39 -24.96 26.51
N ARG A 212 -0.16 -24.96 27.05
CA ARG A 212 0.04 -24.97 28.51
C ARG A 212 0.05 -23.56 29.04
N ASP A 213 -0.53 -23.39 30.22
CA ASP A 213 -0.49 -22.14 31.01
C ASP A 213 -1.04 -20.91 30.27
N LEU A 214 -1.99 -21.09 29.34
CA LEU A 214 -2.53 -19.99 28.54
C LEU A 214 -3.11 -18.87 29.43
N ASP A 215 -3.97 -19.22 30.38
CA ASP A 215 -4.57 -18.24 31.31
C ASP A 215 -3.53 -17.49 32.13
N LYS A 216 -2.39 -18.13 32.42
CA LYS A 216 -1.29 -17.50 33.17
C LYS A 216 -0.48 -16.56 32.27
N ARG A 217 -0.23 -16.96 31.02
CA ARG A 217 0.58 -16.16 30.07
C ARG A 217 -0.21 -14.99 29.49
N TRP A 218 -1.51 -15.17 29.27
CA TRP A 218 -2.40 -14.13 28.72
C TRP A 218 -3.22 -13.40 29.79
N GLY A 219 -3.22 -13.86 31.04
CA GLY A 219 -3.92 -13.18 32.14
C GLY A 219 -3.24 -11.90 32.64
N SER A 220 -2.15 -11.47 32.01
CA SER A 220 -1.41 -10.25 32.34
C SER A 220 -1.11 -9.40 31.10
N LEU A 221 -1.92 -9.53 30.04
CA LEU A 221 -1.73 -8.71 28.84
C LEU A 221 -2.07 -7.24 29.14
N ASP A 222 -1.31 -6.33 28.56
CA ASP A 222 -1.48 -4.88 28.61
C ASP A 222 -2.04 -4.40 27.26
N PRO A 223 -3.29 -3.90 27.18
CA PRO A 223 -3.89 -3.47 25.91
C PRO A 223 -3.17 -2.31 25.22
N ALA A 224 -2.30 -1.58 25.93
CA ALA A 224 -1.48 -0.54 25.31
C ALA A 224 -0.23 -1.10 24.61
N LYS A 225 0.18 -2.34 24.91
CA LYS A 225 1.46 -2.91 24.47
C LYS A 225 1.35 -4.27 23.81
N ASP A 226 0.34 -5.05 24.14
CA ASP A 226 0.24 -6.45 23.76
C ASP A 226 -0.81 -6.64 22.66
N ILE A 227 -0.48 -7.51 21.71
CA ILE A 227 -1.38 -7.95 20.64
C ILE A 227 -1.52 -9.46 20.75
N ALA A 228 -2.76 -9.93 20.86
CA ALA A 228 -3.07 -11.34 20.97
C ALA A 228 -3.49 -11.91 19.60
N VAL A 229 -2.90 -13.04 19.21
CA VAL A 229 -3.24 -13.75 17.97
C VAL A 229 -3.48 -15.24 18.24
N CYS A 230 -4.54 -15.78 17.64
CA CYS A 230 -4.84 -17.21 17.67
C CYS A 230 -4.85 -17.81 16.26
N ILE A 231 -4.03 -18.84 16.04
CA ILE A 231 -4.00 -19.61 14.81
C ILE A 231 -5.04 -20.74 14.91
N THR A 232 -6.28 -20.44 14.52
CA THR A 232 -7.47 -21.27 14.77
C THR A 232 -7.38 -22.66 14.12
N GLY A 233 -6.76 -22.79 12.95
CA GLY A 233 -6.56 -24.10 12.29
C GLY A 233 -5.54 -25.02 12.99
N ARG A 234 -4.79 -24.50 13.98
CA ARG A 234 -3.77 -25.26 14.74
C ARG A 234 -4.20 -25.60 16.16
N VAL A 235 -5.27 -25.00 16.67
CA VAL A 235 -5.74 -25.20 18.04
C VAL A 235 -7.14 -25.85 18.07
N PRO A 236 -7.45 -26.66 19.10
CA PRO A 236 -8.82 -27.09 19.34
C PRO A 236 -9.73 -25.91 19.70
N HIS A 237 -11.04 -26.02 19.41
CA HIS A 237 -12.04 -24.99 19.73
C HIS A 237 -12.01 -24.54 21.20
N ALA A 238 -11.84 -25.48 22.14
CA ALA A 238 -11.73 -25.18 23.56
C ALA A 238 -10.52 -24.29 23.91
N VAL A 239 -9.39 -24.43 23.20
CA VAL A 239 -8.21 -23.60 23.40
C VAL A 239 -8.43 -22.20 22.82
N TRP A 240 -9.11 -22.10 21.67
CA TRP A 240 -9.52 -20.80 21.13
C TRP A 240 -10.46 -20.05 22.09
N GLU A 241 -11.50 -20.71 22.63
CA GLU A 241 -12.40 -20.08 23.61
C GLU A 241 -11.66 -19.62 24.88
N GLN A 242 -10.66 -20.40 25.31
CA GLN A 242 -9.83 -20.03 26.44
C GLN A 242 -8.96 -18.80 26.13
N ALA A 243 -8.35 -18.77 24.94
CA ALA A 243 -7.54 -17.66 24.46
C ALA A 243 -8.35 -16.36 24.36
N ASP A 244 -9.54 -16.44 23.74
CA ASP A 244 -10.46 -15.32 23.59
C ASP A 244 -10.85 -14.73 24.95
N LYS A 245 -11.33 -15.59 25.88
CA LYS A 245 -11.69 -15.17 27.24
C LYS A 245 -10.52 -14.58 28.02
N ALA A 246 -9.29 -15.09 27.83
CA ALA A 246 -8.11 -14.58 28.52
C ALA A 246 -7.70 -13.20 28.00
N ALA A 247 -7.74 -12.99 26.68
CA ALA A 247 -7.44 -11.71 26.06
C ALA A 247 -8.52 -10.65 26.38
N ASP A 248 -9.79 -11.02 26.29
CA ASP A 248 -10.94 -10.15 26.58
C ASP A 248 -10.94 -9.66 28.03
N LYS A 249 -10.60 -10.53 29.00
CA LYS A 249 -10.43 -10.13 30.41
C LYS A 249 -9.39 -9.03 30.61
N CYS A 250 -8.39 -8.95 29.73
CA CYS A 250 -7.34 -7.93 29.75
C CYS A 250 -7.66 -6.72 28.86
N GLY A 251 -8.82 -6.71 28.19
CA GLY A 251 -9.19 -5.67 27.22
C GLY A 251 -8.39 -5.72 25.92
N VAL A 252 -7.73 -6.86 25.63
CA VAL A 252 -6.96 -7.05 24.40
C VAL A 252 -7.83 -7.75 23.37
N LYS A 253 -8.04 -7.12 22.21
CA LYS A 253 -8.76 -7.76 21.11
C LYS A 253 -7.88 -8.84 20.49
N MET A 254 -8.39 -10.07 20.43
CA MET A 254 -7.69 -11.17 19.78
C MET A 254 -7.89 -11.11 18.26
N ILE A 255 -6.80 -11.31 17.52
CA ILE A 255 -6.81 -11.46 16.06
C ILE A 255 -6.86 -12.95 15.74
N GLU A 256 -7.71 -13.33 14.80
CA GLU A 256 -7.83 -14.71 14.34
C GLU A 256 -7.21 -14.88 12.96
N CYS A 257 -6.43 -15.95 12.79
CA CYS A 257 -5.99 -16.40 11.47
C CYS A 257 -6.09 -17.92 11.37
N HIS A 258 -6.42 -18.45 10.18
CA HIS A 258 -6.65 -19.89 10.04
C HIS A 258 -5.34 -20.68 9.98
N SER A 259 -4.28 -20.08 9.45
CA SER A 259 -2.97 -20.73 9.27
C SER A 259 -1.82 -19.76 9.53
N GLN A 260 -0.63 -20.31 9.81
CA GLN A 260 0.60 -19.52 9.98
C GLN A 260 0.94 -18.70 8.74
N GLY A 261 0.66 -19.22 7.54
CA GLY A 261 0.89 -18.51 6.28
C GLY A 261 0.03 -17.25 6.13
N GLN A 262 -1.07 -17.14 6.87
CA GLN A 262 -1.95 -15.97 6.87
C GLN A 262 -1.65 -14.99 8.01
N LEU A 263 -0.71 -15.29 8.89
CA LEU A 263 -0.45 -14.49 10.09
C LEU A 263 -0.04 -13.05 9.72
N VAL A 264 0.88 -12.91 8.76
CA VAL A 264 1.38 -11.60 8.33
C VAL A 264 0.27 -10.74 7.73
N ASP A 265 -0.54 -11.32 6.85
CA ASP A 265 -1.67 -10.62 6.22
C ASP A 265 -2.76 -10.24 7.22
N ALA A 266 -3.06 -11.13 8.19
CA ALA A 266 -4.03 -10.83 9.24
C ALA A 266 -3.57 -9.68 10.14
N LEU A 267 -2.29 -9.66 10.51
CA LEU A 267 -1.69 -8.57 11.29
C LEU A 267 -1.66 -7.25 10.50
N ARG A 268 -1.29 -7.31 9.23
CA ARG A 268 -1.30 -6.17 8.31
C ARG A 268 -2.71 -5.57 8.20
N GLY A 269 -3.73 -6.41 7.95
CA GLY A 269 -5.12 -5.98 7.85
C GLY A 269 -5.70 -5.45 9.17
N TRP A 270 -5.19 -5.91 10.32
CA TRP A 270 -5.55 -5.34 11.61
C TRP A 270 -4.93 -3.95 11.80
N ALA A 271 -3.66 -3.77 11.43
CA ALA A 271 -2.94 -2.51 11.58
C ALA A 271 -3.53 -1.37 10.72
N THR A 272 -4.17 -1.68 9.59
CA THR A 272 -4.86 -0.67 8.77
C THR A 272 -6.23 -0.26 9.33
N GLN A 273 -6.77 -1.00 10.30
CA GLN A 273 -8.06 -0.73 10.94
C GLN A 273 -7.93 -0.10 12.34
N ALA A 274 -6.75 -0.18 12.95
CA ALA A 274 -6.45 0.27 14.32
C ALA A 274 -6.06 1.75 14.37
#